data_AF-A0A971XIT0-F1
#
_entry.id   AF-A0A971XIT0-F1
#
_cell.length_a   1.000
_cell.length_b   1.000
_cell.length_c   1.000
_cell.angle_alpha   90.00
_cell.angle_beta   90.00
_cell.angle_gamma   90.00
#
_symmetry.space_group_name_H-M   'P 1'
#
loop_
_entity.id
_entity.type
_entity.pdbx_description
1 polymer ?
#
loop_
_entity_poly.entity_id
_entity_poly.type
_entity_poly.pdbx_seq_one_letter_code
_entity_poly.pdbx_strand_id
1 'polypeptide(L)'
;MKAETGKTARYLREKQGVPERVKEELKAFNRIKKAITGALEQEEMTIAQLSEKLQMPTHEVTYFLLTLVKYGVVATGEIDDMDEYYSYKLVK
;
A
#
# COMPACT_ATOMS: atom_id res chain seq x y z
N MET A 1 -11.57 -32.98 -21.15
CA MET A 1 -12.72 -32.14 -20.78
C MET A 1 -13.00 -31.16 -21.91
N LYS A 2 -14.22 -31.15 -22.47
CA LYS A 2 -14.63 -30.12 -23.43
C LYS A 2 -14.79 -28.81 -22.66
N ALA A 3 -14.06 -27.77 -23.03
CA ALA A 3 -14.25 -26.45 -22.44
C ALA A 3 -15.66 -25.95 -22.79
N GLU A 4 -16.49 -25.69 -21.77
CA GLU A 4 -17.81 -25.08 -21.98
C GLU A 4 -17.62 -23.66 -22.54
N THR A 5 -18.35 -23.36 -23.62
CA THR A 5 -18.38 -22.05 -24.26
C THR A 5 -18.73 -20.97 -23.23
N GLY A 6 -17.93 -19.90 -23.19
CA GLY A 6 -18.11 -18.79 -22.23
C GLY A 6 -17.34 -18.93 -20.90
N LYS A 7 -16.72 -20.08 -20.60
CA LYS A 7 -15.94 -20.29 -19.35
C LYS A 7 -14.41 -20.25 -19.53
N THR A 8 -13.91 -19.79 -20.68
CA THR A 8 -12.47 -19.78 -21.01
C THR A 8 -11.61 -19.07 -19.96
N ALA A 9 -12.03 -17.90 -19.47
CA ALA A 9 -11.29 -17.14 -18.47
C ALA A 9 -11.19 -17.88 -17.12
N ARG A 10 -12.27 -18.54 -16.70
CA ARG A 10 -12.30 -19.35 -15.46
C ARG A 10 -11.38 -20.56 -15.59
N TYR A 11 -11.47 -21.28 -16.72
CA TYR A 11 -10.62 -22.44 -17.01
C TYR A 11 -9.13 -22.08 -17.00
N LEU A 12 -8.75 -20.97 -17.63
CA LEU A 12 -7.36 -20.51 -17.65
C LEU A 12 -6.88 -20.13 -16.25
N ARG A 13 -7.70 -19.44 -15.44
CA ARG A 13 -7.38 -19.07 -14.06
C ARG A 13 -7.15 -20.30 -13.17
N GLU A 14 -8.02 -21.30 -13.25
CA GLU A 14 -7.91 -22.55 -12.48
C GLU A 14 -6.68 -23.36 -12.90
N LYS A 15 -6.37 -23.40 -14.20
CA LYS A 15 -5.22 -24.14 -14.73
C LYS A 15 -3.88 -23.49 -14.45
N GLN A 16 -3.78 -22.17 -14.61
CA GLN A 16 -2.52 -21.43 -14.46
C GLN A 16 -2.25 -21.06 -12.99
N GLY A 17 -3.30 -20.90 -12.19
CA GLY A 17 -3.18 -20.46 -10.81
C GLY A 17 -2.64 -19.03 -10.69
N VAL A 18 -2.29 -18.64 -9.45
CA VAL A 18 -1.65 -17.36 -9.17
C VAL A 18 -0.14 -17.56 -9.15
N PRO A 19 0.65 -16.81 -9.94
CA PRO A 19 2.11 -16.90 -9.90
C PRO A 19 2.66 -16.61 -8.51
N GLU A 20 3.68 -17.37 -8.08
CA GLU A 20 4.23 -17.23 -6.73
C GLU A 20 4.79 -15.84 -6.44
N ARG A 21 5.42 -15.22 -7.45
CA ARG A 21 5.92 -13.83 -7.35
C ARG A 21 4.83 -12.84 -6.91
N VAL A 22 3.59 -13.01 -7.40
CA VAL A 22 2.48 -12.09 -7.09
C VAL A 22 2.02 -12.29 -5.64
N LYS A 23 2.11 -13.52 -5.12
CA LYS A 23 1.80 -13.80 -3.71
C LYS A 23 2.82 -13.15 -2.79
N GLU A 24 4.11 -13.24 -3.12
CA GLU A 24 5.18 -12.60 -2.36
C GLU A 24 5.09 -11.06 -2.44
N GLU A 25 4.83 -10.50 -3.62
CA GLU A 25 4.55 -9.07 -3.81
C GLU A 25 3.37 -8.60 -2.93
N LEU A 26 2.27 -9.36 -2.89
CA LEU A 26 1.11 -9.05 -2.06
C LEU A 26 1.43 -9.14 -0.56
N LYS A 27 2.23 -10.12 -0.15
CA LYS A 27 2.66 -10.28 1.24
C LYS A 27 3.55 -9.11 1.67
N ALA A 28 4.49 -8.70 0.83
CA ALA A 28 5.33 -7.53 1.06
C ALA A 28 4.49 -6.25 1.17
N PHE A 29 3.57 -6.02 0.24
CA PHE A 29 2.64 -4.89 0.29
C PHE A 29 1.82 -4.88 1.59
N ASN A 30 1.24 -6.01 1.98
CA ASN A 30 0.44 -6.08 3.20
C ASN A 30 1.26 -5.81 4.47
N ARG A 31 2.52 -6.26 4.52
CA ARG A 31 3.43 -5.96 5.62
C ARG A 31 3.73 -4.46 5.70
N ILE A 32 4.06 -3.83 4.57
CA ILE A 32 4.37 -2.40 4.51
C ILE A 32 3.13 -1.56 4.83
N LYS A 33 1.98 -1.91 4.26
CA LYS A 33 0.69 -1.28 4.57
C LYS A 33 0.45 -1.27 6.08
N LYS A 34 0.59 -2.42 6.74
CA LYS A 34 0.41 -2.52 8.20
C LYS A 34 1.41 -1.66 8.98
N ALA A 35 2.65 -1.61 8.53
CA ALA A 35 3.68 -0.78 9.18
C ALA A 35 3.33 0.71 9.09
N ILE A 36 2.96 1.19 7.89
CA ILE A 36 2.56 2.59 7.67
C ILE A 36 1.29 2.90 8.46
N THR A 37 0.23 2.09 8.34
CA THR A 37 -1.02 2.37 9.06
C THR A 37 -0.82 2.31 10.57
N GLY A 38 -0.05 1.37 11.09
CA GLY A 38 0.26 1.28 12.51
C GLY A 38 1.08 2.46 13.05
N ALA A 39 1.96 3.04 12.23
CA ALA A 39 2.64 4.29 12.59
C ALA A 39 1.64 5.46 12.66
N LEU A 40 0.73 5.55 11.69
CA LEU A 40 -0.30 6.59 11.60
C LEU A 40 -1.48 6.42 12.58
N GLU A 41 -1.60 5.28 13.25
CA GLU A 41 -2.56 5.09 14.36
C GLU A 41 -2.17 5.91 15.60
N GLN A 42 -0.88 6.19 15.77
CA GLN A 42 -0.37 6.89 16.95
C GLN A 42 -0.50 8.42 16.81
N GLU A 43 -0.09 8.94 15.66
CA GLU A 43 -0.05 10.37 15.35
C GLU A 43 0.02 10.59 13.84
N GLU A 44 -0.29 11.80 13.40
CA GLU A 44 -0.08 12.20 12.01
C GLU A 44 1.42 12.35 11.74
N MET A 45 1.91 11.88 10.58
CA MET A 45 3.33 11.93 10.25
C MET A 45 3.56 12.38 8.81
N THR A 46 4.68 13.04 8.56
CA THR A 46 5.18 13.35 7.22
C THR A 46 5.87 12.14 6.57
N ILE A 47 6.15 12.22 5.26
CA ILE A 47 6.92 11.19 4.55
C ILE A 47 8.31 11.01 5.19
N ALA A 48 8.98 12.10 5.58
CA ALA A 48 10.30 12.04 6.20
C ALA A 48 10.26 11.32 7.55
N GLN A 49 9.31 11.68 8.42
CA GLN A 49 9.11 11.05 9.73
C GLN A 49 8.78 9.55 9.60
N LEU A 50 7.95 9.17 8.63
CA LEU A 50 7.65 7.76 8.35
C LEU A 50 8.89 7.00 7.85
N SER A 51 9.70 7.62 7.00
CA SER A 51 10.95 7.05 6.48
C SER A 51 11.93 6.74 7.62
N GLU A 52 12.10 7.69 8.54
CA GLU A 52 12.97 7.53 9.71
C GLU A 52 12.41 6.47 10.69
N LYS A 53 11.13 6.57 11.05
CA LYS A 53 10.49 5.68 12.03
C LYS A 53 10.45 4.22 11.56
N LEU A 54 10.17 3.99 10.28
CA LEU A 54 10.09 2.65 9.70
C LEU A 54 11.44 2.12 9.19
N GLN A 55 12.49 2.95 9.21
CA GLN A 55 13.80 2.65 8.63
C GLN A 55 13.69 2.18 7.17
N MET A 56 12.80 2.84 6.42
CA MET A 56 12.51 2.53 5.02
C MET A 56 13.00 3.66 4.11
N PRO A 57 13.46 3.35 2.88
CA PRO A 57 13.81 4.39 1.92
C PRO A 57 12.63 5.32 1.63
N THR A 58 12.90 6.63 1.55
CA THR A 58 11.88 7.67 1.39
C THR A 58 11.02 7.46 0.13
N HIS A 59 11.64 7.00 -0.97
CA HIS A 59 10.91 6.71 -2.21
C HIS A 59 9.94 5.53 -2.07
N GLU A 60 10.28 4.50 -1.28
CA GLU A 60 9.36 3.40 -1.00
C GLU A 60 8.20 3.86 -0.13
N VAL A 61 8.49 4.58 0.96
CA VAL A 61 7.45 5.16 1.83
C VAL A 61 6.51 6.04 1.01
N THR A 62 7.06 6.92 0.17
CA THR A 62 6.27 7.78 -0.72
C THR A 62 5.36 6.96 -1.63
N TYR A 63 5.90 5.94 -2.32
CA TYR A 63 5.13 5.09 -3.22
C TYR A 63 3.95 4.40 -2.51
N PHE A 64 4.21 3.76 -1.36
CA PHE A 64 3.17 3.03 -0.64
C PHE A 64 2.18 3.97 0.05
N LEU A 65 2.63 5.05 0.68
CA LEU A 65 1.77 6.02 1.35
C LEU A 65 0.82 6.68 0.36
N LEU A 66 1.33 7.17 -0.78
CA LEU A 66 0.48 7.79 -1.81
C LEU A 66 -0.47 6.78 -2.47
N THR A 67 -0.08 5.51 -2.54
CA THR A 67 -1.01 4.44 -2.93
C THR A 67 -2.17 4.31 -1.93
N LEU A 68 -1.90 4.37 -0.63
CA LEU A 68 -2.94 4.35 0.41
C LEU A 68 -3.82 5.59 0.37
N VAL A 69 -3.26 6.76 0.03
CA VAL A 69 -4.03 7.99 -0.22
C VAL A 69 -4.97 7.82 -1.41
N LYS A 70 -4.45 7.34 -2.55
CA LYS A 70 -5.24 7.09 -3.76
C LYS A 70 -6.46 6.19 -3.52
N TYR A 71 -6.33 5.20 -2.65
CA TYR A 71 -7.41 4.26 -2.32
C TYR A 71 -8.21 4.64 -1.07
N GLY A 72 -8.01 5.86 -0.53
CA GLY A 72 -8.82 6.39 0.56
C GLY A 72 -8.59 5.74 1.92
N VAL A 73 -7.44 5.08 2.13
CA VAL A 73 -7.05 4.53 3.44
C VAL A 73 -6.38 5.59 4.31
N VAL A 74 -5.67 6.52 3.68
CA VAL A 74 -4.95 7.62 4.30
C VAL A 74 -5.43 8.93 3.67
N ALA A 75 -5.49 10.00 4.45
CA ALA A 75 -5.74 11.36 3.98
C ALA A 75 -4.52 12.25 4.24
N THR A 76 -4.34 13.24 3.38
CA THR A 76 -3.40 14.35 3.62
C THR A 76 -3.93 15.20 4.78
N GLY A 77 -3.05 15.54 5.71
CA GLY A 77 -3.30 16.45 6.83
C GLY A 77 -2.82 17.85 6.51
N GLU A 78 -2.15 18.45 7.49
CA GLU A 78 -1.64 19.83 7.42
C GLU A 78 -0.25 19.88 6.80
N ILE A 79 0.17 21.07 6.35
CA ILE A 79 1.57 21.29 5.99
C ILE A 79 2.39 21.46 7.27
N ASP A 80 3.61 20.95 7.30
CA ASP A 80 4.50 21.06 8.45
C ASP A 80 4.99 22.50 8.67
N ASP A 81 5.56 22.77 9.84
CA ASP A 81 5.98 24.13 10.25
C ASP A 81 7.03 24.77 9.31
N MET A 82 7.71 23.95 8.50
CA MET A 82 8.71 24.38 7.52
C MET A 82 8.14 24.58 6.11
N ASP A 83 6.84 24.33 5.91
CA ASP A 83 6.14 24.34 4.61
C ASP A 83 6.74 23.35 3.58
N GLU A 84 7.46 22.32 4.03
CA GLU A 84 8.17 21.38 3.16
C GLU A 84 7.37 20.09 2.91
N TYR A 85 6.68 19.58 3.92
CA TYR A 85 5.94 18.33 3.82
C TYR A 85 4.53 18.43 4.36
N TYR A 86 3.63 17.67 3.73
CA TYR A 86 2.32 17.40 4.34
C TYR A 86 2.42 16.27 5.36
N SER A 87 1.67 16.38 6.46
CA SER A 87 1.33 15.28 7.34
C SER A 87 0.30 14.36 6.67
N TYR A 88 0.21 13.14 7.17
CA TYR A 88 -0.74 12.14 6.71
C TYR A 88 -1.41 11.47 7.90
N LYS A 89 -2.68 11.09 7.74
CA LYS A 89 -3.50 10.47 8.78
C LYS A 89 -4.41 9.38 8.24
N LEU A 90 -4.81 8.45 9.08
CA LEU A 90 -5.79 7.43 8.70
C LEU A 90 -7.17 8.06 8.44
N VAL A 91 -7.82 7.61 7.38
CA VAL A 91 -9.24 7.92 7.14
C VAL A 91 -10.05 7.08 8.15
N LYS A 92 -10.84 7.76 8.99
CA LYS A 92 -11.78 7.13 9.92
C LYS A 92 -13.06 6.71 9.22
#